data_AF-Q09329-F1
#
_entry.id   AF-Q09329-F1
#
_cell.length_a   1.000
_cell.length_b   1.000
_cell.length_c   1.000
_cell.angle_alpha   90.00
_cell.angle_beta   90.00
_cell.angle_gamma   90.00
#
_symmetry.space_group_name_H-M   'P 1'
#
loop_
_entity.id
_entity.type
_entity.pdbx_description
1 polymer ?
#
loop_
_entity_poly.entity_id
_entity_poly.type
_entity_poly.pdbx_seq_one_letter_code
_entity_poly.pdbx_strand_id
1 'polypeptide(L)'
;MEETAHELTVKQYVEQQRELEREAREVLPYSFDTCTYSMGYLKQPLYACLTCQKASGSLNAVCYSCSISCHADHDLVDLFNKRHFRCDCGTTRTHSIPCNLRKSVDECGSENDYNHNFEGRFCICDTVYNPETEEGTMFQCILCEDWFHEKCLQKTNKGIAIPDAETFEWLVCSECSEKYRDHLLNQKHESIAGTERAPLFLSENFRENLCPCESCISLRNLEMPMLVAEEPIYEPPEDSEDGISEMNEDPSESGEMIEQVISSTMNDVLRILDRLPRVQANESVYAYNRLKSELTDFLTPFARENRVVTKEDISNFFLERSRISKNLR
;
A
#
# COMPACT_ATOMS: atom_id res chain seq x y z
N MET A 1 12.51 -19.89 -32.70
CA MET A 1 11.30 -19.07 -32.69
C MET A 1 11.79 -17.64 -32.84
N GLU A 2 11.66 -17.07 -34.02
CA GLU A 2 11.84 -15.62 -34.18
C GLU A 2 10.69 -14.99 -33.41
N GLU A 3 10.98 -14.38 -32.25
CA GLU A 3 10.05 -13.44 -31.64
C GLU A 3 9.83 -12.36 -32.69
N THR A 4 8.67 -12.37 -33.33
CA THR A 4 8.21 -11.25 -34.13
C THR A 4 8.15 -10.07 -33.17
N ALA A 5 9.18 -9.22 -33.22
CA ALA A 5 9.16 -7.95 -32.51
C ALA A 5 7.85 -7.27 -32.92
N HIS A 6 6.94 -7.12 -31.96
CA HIS A 6 5.66 -6.46 -32.21
C HIS A 6 6.00 -5.00 -32.49
N GLU A 7 6.12 -4.65 -33.77
CA GLU A 7 6.39 -3.27 -34.17
C GLU A 7 5.11 -2.46 -33.92
N LEU A 8 5.20 -1.46 -33.05
CA LEU A 8 4.09 -0.58 -32.67
C LEU A 8 4.33 0.82 -33.24
N THR A 9 3.29 1.44 -33.77
CA THR A 9 3.32 2.88 -34.05
C THR A 9 3.36 3.66 -32.74
N VAL A 10 3.87 4.90 -32.77
CA VAL A 10 3.89 5.78 -31.59
C VAL A 10 2.48 5.94 -31.00
N LYS A 11 1.46 6.11 -31.84
CA LYS A 11 0.06 6.21 -31.38
C LYS A 11 -0.40 4.96 -30.64
N GLN A 12 -0.08 3.77 -31.15
CA GLN A 12 -0.43 2.51 -30.47
C GLN A 12 0.32 2.35 -29.15
N TYR A 13 1.59 2.75 -29.08
CA TYR A 13 2.34 2.73 -27.82
C TYR A 13 1.72 3.68 -26.78
N VAL A 14 1.36 4.90 -27.19
CA VAL A 14 0.69 5.88 -26.32
C VAL A 14 -0.62 5.31 -25.76
N GLU A 15 -1.45 4.73 -26.63
CA GLU A 15 -2.71 4.12 -26.21
C GLU A 15 -2.46 2.95 -25.25
N GLN A 16 -1.53 2.05 -25.57
CA GLN A 16 -1.19 0.92 -24.71
C GLN A 16 -0.67 1.37 -23.34
N GLN A 17 0.14 2.42 -23.27
CA GLN A 17 0.59 2.98 -21.98
C GLN A 17 -0.58 3.54 -21.18
N ARG A 18 -1.50 4.26 -21.81
CA ARG A 18 -2.72 4.77 -21.16
C ARG A 18 -3.63 3.64 -20.66
N GLU A 19 -3.78 2.58 -21.45
CA GLU A 19 -4.56 1.40 -21.05
C GLU A 19 -3.94 0.73 -19.81
N LEU A 20 -2.61 0.56 -19.78
CA LEU A 20 -1.90 0.01 -18.63
C LEU A 20 -2.00 0.92 -17.39
N GLU A 21 -1.90 2.24 -17.56
CA GLU A 21 -2.08 3.22 -16.47
C GLU A 21 -3.52 3.15 -15.90
N ARG A 22 -4.53 3.01 -16.76
CA ARG A 22 -5.93 2.84 -16.34
C ARG A 22 -6.14 1.52 -15.59
N GLU A 23 -5.63 0.41 -16.12
CA GLU A 23 -5.70 -0.90 -15.45
C GLU A 23 -4.99 -0.86 -14.08
N ALA A 24 -3.85 -0.16 -13.98
CA ALA A 24 -3.16 0.05 -12.72
C ALA A 24 -4.01 0.86 -11.73
N ARG A 25 -4.68 1.93 -12.18
CA ARG A 25 -5.54 2.78 -11.32
C ARG A 25 -6.82 2.06 -10.88
N GLU A 26 -7.36 1.14 -11.67
CA GLU A 26 -8.50 0.31 -11.27
C GLU A 26 -8.13 -0.67 -10.13
N VAL A 27 -6.89 -1.14 -10.10
CA VAL A 27 -6.39 -2.06 -9.05
C VAL A 27 -5.85 -1.30 -7.84
N LEU A 28 -5.21 -0.15 -8.05
CA LEU A 28 -4.59 0.71 -7.04
C LEU A 28 -5.15 2.14 -7.17
N PRO A 29 -6.33 2.42 -6.60
CA PRO A 29 -7.04 3.70 -6.79
C PRO A 29 -6.43 4.86 -6.01
N TYR A 30 -5.59 4.57 -5.02
CA TYR A 30 -5.07 5.55 -4.09
C TYR A 30 -3.67 6.02 -4.47
N SER A 31 -3.42 7.31 -4.21
CA SER A 31 -2.12 7.90 -4.41
C SER A 31 -1.06 7.33 -3.46
N PHE A 32 0.11 7.03 -4.03
CA PHE A 32 1.25 6.44 -3.31
C PHE A 32 2.48 7.36 -3.26
N ASP A 33 2.27 8.67 -3.34
CA ASP A 33 3.33 9.69 -3.31
C ASP A 33 3.73 10.18 -1.89
N THR A 34 2.93 9.85 -0.87
CA THR A 34 3.10 10.38 0.50
C THR A 34 3.19 9.26 1.53
N CYS A 35 4.33 9.14 2.22
CA CYS A 35 4.48 8.23 3.35
C CYS A 35 3.79 8.77 4.60
N THR A 36 3.08 7.91 5.32
CA THR A 36 2.33 8.29 6.53
C THR A 36 3.18 8.48 7.78
N TYR A 37 4.49 8.18 7.76
CA TYR A 37 5.38 8.35 8.93
C TYR A 37 5.25 9.73 9.58
N SER A 38 5.25 10.79 8.76
CA SER A 38 5.19 12.18 9.22
C SER A 38 3.81 12.60 9.74
N MET A 39 2.78 11.78 9.53
CA MET A 39 1.42 12.01 10.03
C MET A 39 1.24 11.50 11.46
N GLY A 40 2.25 10.83 12.03
CA GLY A 40 2.21 10.34 13.40
C GLY A 40 1.63 8.93 13.49
N TYR A 41 0.84 8.70 14.55
CA TYR A 41 0.20 7.42 14.81
C TYR A 41 -1.22 7.43 14.28
N LEU A 42 -1.50 6.54 13.34
CA LEU A 42 -2.77 6.45 12.64
C LEU A 42 -3.29 5.02 12.68
N LYS A 43 -4.60 4.87 12.45
CA LYS A 43 -5.13 3.60 11.95
C LYS A 43 -5.09 3.62 10.44
N GLN A 44 -4.40 2.67 9.82
CA GLN A 44 -4.12 2.70 8.38
C GLN A 44 -3.82 1.29 7.82
N PRO A 45 -3.96 1.08 6.51
CA PRO A 45 -3.51 -0.14 5.86
C PRO A 45 -1.98 -0.25 5.90
N LEU A 46 -1.48 -1.41 6.34
CA LEU A 46 -0.07 -1.69 6.50
C LEU A 46 0.35 -3.02 5.88
N TYR A 47 1.64 -3.11 5.55
CA TYR A 47 2.25 -4.29 4.96
C TYR A 47 3.51 -4.67 5.72
N ALA A 48 3.61 -5.90 6.21
CA ALA A 48 4.85 -6.42 6.76
C ALA A 48 5.83 -6.76 5.63
N CYS A 49 7.08 -6.31 5.74
CA CYS A 49 8.09 -6.65 4.74
C CYS A 49 9.02 -7.75 5.24
N LEU A 50 8.81 -8.97 4.75
CA LEU A 50 9.58 -10.16 5.12
C LEU A 50 11.02 -10.08 4.60
N THR A 51 11.24 -9.45 3.43
CA THR A 51 12.59 -9.17 2.92
C THR A 51 13.38 -8.27 3.89
N CYS A 52 12.78 -7.17 4.34
CA CYS A 52 13.41 -6.27 5.31
C CYS A 52 13.56 -6.93 6.68
N GLN A 53 12.59 -7.72 7.12
CA GLN A 53 12.67 -8.46 8.38
C GLN A 53 13.86 -9.41 8.40
N LYS A 54 14.08 -10.18 7.32
CA LYS A 54 15.26 -11.07 7.17
C LYS A 54 16.58 -10.28 7.21
N ALA A 55 16.60 -9.07 6.65
CA ALA A 55 17.80 -8.23 6.59
C ALA A 55 18.10 -7.45 7.89
N SER A 56 17.07 -6.98 8.61
CA SER A 56 17.20 -6.18 9.82
C SER A 56 17.11 -6.99 11.11
N GLY A 57 16.55 -8.20 11.05
CA GLY A 57 16.22 -9.01 12.22
C GLY A 57 15.07 -8.46 13.07
N SER A 58 14.33 -7.46 12.56
CA SER A 58 13.24 -6.79 13.29
C SER A 58 11.92 -6.89 12.52
N LEU A 59 10.82 -7.15 13.24
CA LEU A 59 9.45 -7.01 12.70
C LEU A 59 9.26 -5.57 12.23
N ASN A 60 8.57 -5.37 11.11
CA ASN A 60 8.38 -4.04 10.53
C ASN A 60 7.04 -3.99 9.81
N ALA A 61 6.49 -2.80 9.64
CA ALA A 61 5.41 -2.59 8.68
C ALA A 61 5.51 -1.24 7.98
N VAL A 62 5.16 -1.24 6.70
CA VAL A 62 5.19 -0.06 5.84
C VAL A 62 3.77 0.31 5.40
N CYS A 63 3.51 1.60 5.26
CA CYS A 63 2.22 2.09 4.78
C CYS A 63 1.99 1.74 3.30
N TYR A 64 0.74 1.82 2.86
CA TYR A 64 0.34 1.65 1.45
C TYR A 64 1.28 2.35 0.45
N SER A 65 1.56 3.64 0.64
CA SER A 65 2.40 4.35 -0.31
C SER A 65 3.85 3.83 -0.37
N CYS A 66 4.37 3.29 0.73
CA CYS A 66 5.71 2.70 0.78
C CYS A 66 5.76 1.26 0.29
N SER A 67 4.66 0.49 0.41
CA SER A 67 4.59 -0.87 -0.16
C SER A 67 4.79 -0.81 -1.68
N ILE A 68 4.32 0.25 -2.33
CA ILE A 68 4.50 0.50 -3.76
C ILE A 68 5.83 1.24 -4.02
N SER A 69 6.03 2.44 -3.46
CA SER A 69 7.15 3.30 -3.85
C SER A 69 8.55 2.86 -3.39
N CYS A 70 8.63 2.00 -2.36
CA CYS A 70 9.91 1.60 -1.75
C CYS A 70 10.09 0.07 -1.69
N HIS A 71 9.01 -0.69 -1.62
CA HIS A 71 9.04 -2.11 -1.31
C HIS A 71 8.31 -2.98 -2.35
N ALA A 72 8.04 -2.47 -3.56
CA ALA A 72 7.27 -3.19 -4.59
C ALA A 72 7.89 -4.55 -4.96
N ASP A 73 9.23 -4.64 -4.99
CA ASP A 73 9.95 -5.88 -5.32
C ASP A 73 10.23 -6.77 -4.09
N HIS A 74 9.64 -6.46 -2.92
CA HIS A 74 9.86 -7.22 -1.69
C HIS A 74 8.74 -8.23 -1.45
N ASP A 75 9.06 -9.25 -0.65
CA ASP A 75 8.09 -10.19 -0.10
C ASP A 75 7.27 -9.48 1.00
N LEU A 76 6.03 -9.10 0.65
CA LEU A 76 5.11 -8.33 1.48
C LEU A 76 3.93 -9.18 1.94
N VAL A 77 3.53 -9.01 3.19
CA VAL A 77 2.28 -9.57 3.73
C VAL A 77 1.33 -8.44 4.08
N ASP A 78 0.10 -8.52 3.58
CA ASP A 78 -0.97 -7.58 3.95
C ASP A 78 -1.37 -7.78 5.42
N LEU A 79 -1.27 -6.71 6.21
CA LEU A 79 -1.68 -6.68 7.60
C LEU A 79 -3.08 -6.07 7.78
N PHE A 80 -3.68 -5.63 6.67
CA PHE A 80 -4.87 -4.81 6.61
C PHE A 80 -4.70 -3.55 7.46
N ASN A 81 -5.79 -3.10 8.07
CA ASN A 81 -5.75 -1.95 8.96
C ASN A 81 -5.14 -2.33 10.30
N LYS A 82 -4.14 -1.55 10.72
CA LYS A 82 -3.58 -1.57 12.07
C LYS A 82 -3.73 -0.20 12.71
N ARG A 83 -4.17 -0.16 13.97
CA ARG A 83 -4.36 1.06 14.75
C ARG A 83 -3.07 1.58 15.34
N HIS A 84 -3.08 2.88 15.64
CA HIS A 84 -2.03 3.59 16.39
C HIS A 84 -0.63 3.16 15.94
N PHE A 85 -0.39 3.19 14.63
CA PHE A 85 0.85 2.70 14.04
C PHE A 85 1.47 3.76 13.13
N ARG A 86 2.79 3.89 13.21
CA ARG A 86 3.60 4.74 12.35
C ARG A 86 4.45 3.89 11.42
N CYS A 87 4.41 4.19 10.12
CA CYS A 87 5.17 3.48 9.09
C CYS A 87 6.66 3.29 9.47
N ASP A 88 7.25 2.12 9.26
CA ASP A 88 8.66 1.83 9.57
C ASP A 88 9.62 2.11 8.40
N CYS A 89 9.11 2.44 7.21
CA CYS A 89 9.94 2.67 6.02
C CYS A 89 10.93 3.82 6.28
N GLY A 90 12.21 3.57 6.05
CA GLY A 90 13.27 4.53 6.35
C GLY A 90 13.86 4.43 7.74
N THR A 91 13.44 3.46 8.57
CA THR A 91 13.96 3.30 9.94
C THR A 91 14.95 2.13 10.04
N THR A 92 15.52 1.91 11.22
CA THR A 92 16.41 0.75 11.47
C THR A 92 15.70 -0.59 11.27
N ARG A 93 14.37 -0.65 11.37
CA ARG A 93 13.57 -1.88 11.14
C ARG A 93 13.47 -2.24 9.66
N THR A 94 13.69 -1.28 8.76
CA THR A 94 13.80 -1.49 7.30
C THR A 94 15.23 -1.26 6.79
N HIS A 95 16.24 -1.65 7.59
CA HIS A 95 17.67 -1.59 7.22
C HIS A 95 18.23 -0.18 6.97
N SER A 96 17.58 0.87 7.48
CA SER A 96 18.03 2.28 7.39
C SER A 96 18.30 2.78 5.96
N ILE A 97 17.65 2.19 4.96
CA ILE A 97 17.63 2.74 3.60
C ILE A 97 16.64 3.93 3.60
N PRO A 98 17.04 5.14 3.18
CA PRO A 98 16.15 6.30 3.21
C PRO A 98 14.83 6.04 2.47
N CYS A 99 13.71 6.46 3.05
CA CYS A 99 12.41 6.35 2.41
C CYS A 99 12.38 7.20 1.12
N ASN A 100 11.98 6.64 -0.02
CA ASN A 100 11.94 7.37 -1.29
C ASN A 100 10.94 8.54 -1.28
N LEU A 101 9.90 8.48 -0.45
CA LEU A 101 8.87 9.52 -0.37
C LEU A 101 9.27 10.65 0.58
N ARG A 102 9.92 10.33 1.71
CA ARG A 102 10.34 11.31 2.72
C ARG A 102 11.78 11.78 2.58
N LYS A 103 12.57 11.09 1.76
CA LYS A 103 14.01 11.33 1.50
C LYS A 103 14.86 11.36 2.77
N SER A 104 14.47 10.61 3.79
CA SER A 104 15.08 10.64 5.13
C SER A 104 15.20 9.23 5.73
N VAL A 105 16.15 9.11 6.66
CA VAL A 105 16.28 7.98 7.59
C VAL A 105 15.87 8.48 8.97
N ASP A 106 15.02 7.73 9.66
CA ASP A 106 14.34 8.21 10.86
C ASP A 106 14.34 7.17 11.98
N GLU A 107 13.99 7.62 13.17
CA GLU A 107 13.83 6.74 14.32
C GLU A 107 12.55 5.90 14.21
N CYS A 108 12.60 4.70 14.76
CA CYS A 108 11.43 3.83 14.84
C CYS A 108 10.35 4.44 15.73
N GLY A 109 9.09 4.18 15.40
CA GLY A 109 7.97 4.54 16.28
C GLY A 109 8.07 3.77 17.59
N SER A 110 8.28 4.47 18.72
CA SER A 110 8.41 3.86 20.05
C SER A 110 7.13 3.20 20.55
N GLU A 111 5.97 3.60 20.03
CA GLU A 111 4.63 3.08 20.40
C GLU A 111 4.07 2.07 19.38
N ASN A 112 4.84 1.70 18.34
CA ASN A 112 4.39 0.65 17.42
C ASN A 112 4.31 -0.69 18.15
N ASP A 113 3.15 -1.37 18.06
CA ASP A 113 2.95 -2.70 18.62
C ASP A 113 2.99 -3.78 17.53
N TYR A 114 3.75 -4.84 17.78
CA TYR A 114 4.04 -5.89 16.81
C TYR A 114 3.60 -7.23 17.37
N ASN A 115 2.68 -7.90 16.68
CA ASN A 115 2.33 -9.29 16.94
C ASN A 115 2.90 -10.21 15.84
N HIS A 116 2.56 -11.49 15.89
CA HIS A 116 3.01 -12.48 14.92
C HIS A 116 2.48 -12.28 13.47
N ASN A 117 1.48 -11.41 13.25
CA ASN A 117 1.02 -11.05 11.89
C ASN A 117 2.14 -10.41 11.08
N PHE A 118 3.03 -9.69 11.75
CA PHE A 118 4.20 -9.07 11.15
C PHE A 118 5.26 -10.08 10.70
N GLU A 119 5.06 -11.38 10.99
CA GLU A 119 5.82 -12.52 10.48
C GLU A 119 5.03 -13.31 9.42
N GLY A 120 3.88 -12.79 8.99
CA GLY A 120 2.94 -13.46 8.11
C GLY A 120 2.13 -14.57 8.77
N ARG A 121 2.15 -14.67 10.12
CA ARG A 121 1.43 -15.68 10.89
C ARG A 121 0.16 -15.11 11.49
N PHE A 122 -0.92 -15.86 11.42
CA PHE A 122 -2.21 -15.41 11.89
C PHE A 122 -2.89 -16.48 12.72
N CYS A 123 -3.86 -16.04 13.53
CA CYS A 123 -4.73 -16.88 14.34
C CYS A 123 -3.98 -17.62 15.47
N ILE A 124 -4.73 -18.18 16.41
CA ILE A 124 -4.18 -19.04 17.47
C ILE A 124 -3.38 -20.25 16.96
N CYS A 125 -3.54 -20.65 15.69
CA CYS A 125 -2.77 -21.75 15.11
C CYS A 125 -1.38 -21.32 14.64
N ASP A 126 -1.09 -20.02 14.61
CA ASP A 126 0.24 -19.45 14.33
C ASP A 126 0.82 -19.90 12.98
N THR A 127 -0.06 -20.06 12.00
CA THR A 127 0.27 -20.54 10.65
C THR A 127 0.47 -19.39 9.70
N VAL A 128 1.38 -19.55 8.74
CA VAL A 128 1.56 -18.59 7.65
C VAL A 128 0.27 -18.53 6.84
N TYR A 129 -0.26 -17.33 6.62
CA TYR A 129 -1.44 -17.12 5.78
C TYR A 129 -1.05 -17.13 4.31
N ASN A 130 -1.79 -17.88 3.50
CA ASN A 130 -1.68 -17.83 2.05
C ASN A 130 -3.10 -17.71 1.46
N PRO A 131 -3.43 -16.54 0.86
CA PRO A 131 -4.77 -16.27 0.34
C PRO A 131 -5.18 -17.23 -0.79
N GLU A 132 -4.22 -17.81 -1.52
CA GLU A 132 -4.51 -18.77 -2.60
C GLU A 132 -4.94 -20.16 -2.08
N THR A 133 -4.60 -20.48 -0.83
CA THR A 133 -4.85 -21.80 -0.24
C THR A 133 -5.77 -21.77 0.96
N GLU A 134 -6.11 -20.59 1.50
CA GLU A 134 -6.95 -20.51 2.69
C GLU A 134 -8.39 -20.91 2.39
N GLU A 135 -8.88 -21.86 3.19
CA GLU A 135 -10.26 -22.34 3.13
C GLU A 135 -11.07 -21.71 4.26
N GLY A 136 -11.92 -20.75 3.89
CA GLY A 136 -12.93 -20.15 4.78
C GLY A 136 -12.66 -18.71 5.17
N THR A 137 -13.62 -18.10 5.84
CA THR A 137 -13.56 -16.71 6.27
C THR A 137 -12.70 -16.57 7.52
N MET A 138 -11.86 -15.54 7.54
CA MET A 138 -11.15 -15.10 8.73
C MET A 138 -11.83 -13.86 9.31
N PHE A 139 -11.81 -13.73 10.63
CA PHE A 139 -12.40 -12.60 11.34
C PHE A 139 -11.33 -11.89 12.16
N GLN A 140 -11.25 -10.57 12.05
CA GLN A 140 -10.31 -9.77 12.81
C GLN A 140 -10.85 -9.51 14.22
N CYS A 141 -10.03 -9.72 15.24
CA CYS A 141 -10.38 -9.31 16.58
C CYS A 141 -10.27 -7.79 16.73
N ILE A 142 -11.35 -7.14 17.16
CA ILE A 142 -11.39 -5.69 17.40
C ILE A 142 -10.40 -5.23 18.49
N LEU A 143 -9.89 -6.13 19.34
CA LEU A 143 -8.98 -5.76 20.44
C LEU A 143 -7.49 -5.99 20.15
N CYS A 144 -7.10 -7.05 19.46
CA CYS A 144 -5.69 -7.32 19.13
C CYS A 144 -5.34 -7.19 17.64
N GLU A 145 -6.32 -6.95 16.77
CA GLU A 145 -6.17 -6.84 15.31
C GLU A 145 -5.53 -8.07 14.64
N ASP A 146 -5.47 -9.19 15.34
CA ASP A 146 -5.15 -10.50 14.76
C ASP A 146 -6.39 -11.08 14.06
N TRP A 147 -6.14 -11.92 13.06
CA TRP A 147 -7.14 -12.56 12.23
C TRP A 147 -7.28 -14.03 12.58
N PHE A 148 -8.51 -14.48 12.79
CA PHE A 148 -8.77 -15.85 13.23
C PHE A 148 -9.58 -16.61 12.20
N HIS A 149 -9.09 -17.79 11.82
CA HIS A 149 -9.86 -18.74 11.02
C HIS A 149 -11.15 -19.13 11.75
N GLU A 150 -12.28 -19.19 11.03
CA GLU A 150 -13.56 -19.70 11.53
C GLU A 150 -13.41 -21.04 12.28
N LYS A 151 -12.71 -22.01 11.68
CA LYS A 151 -12.44 -23.34 12.27
C LYS A 151 -11.70 -23.25 13.62
N CYS A 152 -10.83 -22.27 13.79
CA CYS A 152 -10.09 -22.05 15.03
C CYS A 152 -10.94 -21.34 16.07
N LEU A 153 -11.77 -20.37 15.64
CA LEU A 153 -12.77 -19.74 16.51
C LEU A 153 -13.73 -20.77 17.06
N GLN A 154 -14.29 -21.66 16.24
CA GLN A 154 -15.16 -22.75 16.68
C GLN A 154 -14.49 -23.64 17.73
N LYS A 155 -13.20 -23.99 17.56
CA LYS A 155 -12.45 -24.76 18.57
C LYS A 155 -12.36 -24.02 19.90
N THR A 156 -12.06 -22.72 19.88
CA THR A 156 -12.04 -21.89 21.10
C THR A 156 -13.44 -21.57 21.64
N ASN A 157 -14.47 -21.71 20.81
CA ASN A 157 -15.88 -21.63 21.16
C ASN A 157 -16.44 -22.99 21.60
N LYS A 158 -15.58 -23.87 22.14
CA LYS A 158 -15.97 -25.19 22.67
C LYS A 158 -16.66 -26.11 21.66
N GLY A 159 -16.33 -25.96 20.38
CA GLY A 159 -16.95 -26.69 19.28
C GLY A 159 -18.33 -26.16 18.87
N ILE A 160 -18.89 -25.17 19.59
CA ILE A 160 -20.13 -24.50 19.19
C ILE A 160 -19.82 -23.70 17.93
N ALA A 161 -20.59 -23.95 16.87
CA ALA A 161 -20.49 -23.22 15.62
C ALA A 161 -20.50 -21.70 15.87
N ILE A 162 -19.70 -20.96 15.12
CA ILE A 162 -19.78 -19.51 15.17
C ILE A 162 -21.17 -19.06 14.68
N PRO A 163 -21.71 -17.94 15.18
CA PRO A 163 -22.94 -17.38 14.61
C PRO A 163 -22.77 -17.10 13.12
N ASP A 164 -23.89 -17.02 12.40
CA ASP A 164 -23.88 -16.65 10.99
C ASP A 164 -23.19 -15.29 10.80
N ALA A 165 -22.38 -15.14 9.75
CA ALA A 165 -21.60 -13.92 9.51
C ALA A 165 -22.47 -12.66 9.34
N GLU A 166 -23.76 -12.81 9.01
CA GLU A 166 -24.72 -11.70 8.96
C GLU A 166 -25.24 -11.29 10.35
N THR A 167 -24.99 -12.08 11.39
CA THR A 167 -25.55 -11.87 12.75
C THR A 167 -24.63 -11.13 13.71
N PHE A 168 -23.35 -10.99 13.36
CA PHE A 168 -22.37 -10.25 14.15
C PHE A 168 -21.43 -9.47 13.22
N GLU A 169 -20.87 -8.37 13.72
CA GLU A 169 -19.94 -7.54 12.95
C GLU A 169 -18.55 -7.50 13.57
N TRP A 170 -18.45 -7.63 14.89
CA TRP A 170 -17.18 -7.51 15.60
C TRP A 170 -16.85 -8.77 16.36
N LEU A 171 -15.59 -9.18 16.31
CA LEU A 171 -15.05 -10.30 17.07
C LEU A 171 -14.19 -9.80 18.22
N VAL A 172 -14.36 -10.39 19.41
CA VAL A 172 -13.32 -10.41 20.44
C VAL A 172 -12.81 -11.84 20.56
N CYS A 173 -11.52 -12.08 20.29
CA CYS A 173 -10.95 -13.41 20.41
C CYS A 173 -10.98 -13.91 21.86
N SER A 174 -10.85 -15.22 22.03
CA SER A 174 -10.95 -15.86 23.37
C SER A 174 -9.90 -15.35 24.36
N GLU A 175 -8.73 -14.91 23.89
CA GLU A 175 -7.69 -14.35 24.77
C GLU A 175 -8.03 -12.93 25.20
N CYS A 176 -8.52 -12.10 24.26
CA CYS A 176 -8.89 -10.73 24.55
C CYS A 176 -10.16 -10.64 25.40
N SER A 177 -11.11 -11.56 25.26
CA SER A 177 -12.31 -11.60 26.10
C SER A 177 -11.97 -11.91 27.55
N GLU A 178 -10.96 -12.77 27.78
CA GLU A 178 -10.42 -13.06 29.11
C GLU A 178 -9.57 -11.90 29.64
N LYS A 179 -8.63 -11.39 28.85
CA LYS A 179 -7.71 -10.30 29.23
C LYS A 179 -8.44 -9.01 29.59
N TYR A 180 -9.45 -8.64 28.80
CA TYR A 180 -10.18 -7.38 28.95
C TYR A 180 -11.58 -7.57 29.53
N ARG A 181 -11.79 -8.63 30.33
CA ARG A 181 -13.07 -8.97 30.96
C ARG A 181 -13.70 -7.76 31.69
N ASP A 182 -12.90 -7.02 32.45
CA ASP A 182 -13.35 -5.87 33.25
C ASP A 182 -13.67 -4.62 32.40
N HIS A 183 -13.31 -4.63 31.11
CA HIS A 183 -13.67 -3.58 30.15
C HIS A 183 -14.95 -3.90 29.40
N LEU A 184 -15.29 -5.19 29.30
CA LEU A 184 -16.42 -5.75 28.57
C LEU A 184 -17.62 -5.98 29.52
N LEU A 185 -18.07 -4.92 30.17
CA LEU A 185 -19.19 -4.97 31.13
C LEU A 185 -20.49 -4.51 30.48
N ASN A 186 -21.60 -5.19 30.75
CA ASN A 186 -22.94 -4.79 30.34
C ASN A 186 -23.50 -3.65 31.22
N GLN A 187 -24.72 -3.20 30.90
CA GLN A 187 -25.42 -2.16 31.66
C GLN A 187 -25.63 -2.45 33.16
N LYS A 188 -25.49 -3.70 33.62
CA LYS A 188 -25.56 -4.10 35.03
C LYS A 188 -24.19 -4.21 35.71
N HIS A 189 -23.12 -3.80 35.05
CA HIS A 189 -21.73 -4.01 35.47
C HIS A 189 -21.33 -5.49 35.58
N GLU A 190 -22.00 -6.36 34.83
CA GLU A 190 -21.64 -7.77 34.73
C GLU A 190 -20.82 -7.97 33.47
N SER A 191 -19.76 -8.75 33.56
CA SER A 191 -18.95 -9.11 32.40
C SER A 191 -19.80 -9.85 31.35
N ILE A 192 -19.75 -9.38 30.10
CA ILE A 192 -20.33 -10.10 28.96
C ILE A 192 -19.43 -11.26 28.51
N ALA A 193 -18.13 -11.20 28.83
CA ALA A 193 -17.29 -12.37 28.81
C ALA A 193 -17.81 -13.32 29.90
N GLY A 194 -18.34 -14.47 29.49
CA GLY A 194 -18.84 -15.48 30.41
C GLY A 194 -17.75 -15.98 31.37
N THR A 195 -18.09 -16.94 32.22
CA THR A 195 -17.13 -17.50 33.20
C THR A 195 -15.97 -18.27 32.55
N GLU A 196 -16.07 -18.57 31.25
CA GLU A 196 -15.11 -19.37 30.52
C GLU A 196 -14.46 -18.59 29.37
N ARG A 197 -13.21 -18.97 29.03
CA ARG A 197 -12.43 -18.40 27.92
C ARG A 197 -13.05 -18.80 26.58
N ALA A 198 -13.86 -17.92 26.00
CA ALA A 198 -14.52 -18.10 24.72
C ALA A 198 -14.51 -16.77 23.92
N PRO A 199 -14.54 -16.81 22.58
CA PRO A 199 -14.68 -15.60 21.79
C PRO A 199 -16.05 -14.94 22.01
N LEU A 200 -16.12 -13.63 21.80
CA LEU A 200 -17.39 -12.88 21.77
C LEU A 200 -17.67 -12.42 20.35
N PHE A 201 -18.91 -12.62 19.93
CA PHE A 201 -19.44 -12.17 18.64
C PHE A 201 -20.41 -11.03 18.93
N LEU A 202 -20.04 -9.82 18.52
CA LEU A 202 -20.72 -8.59 18.90
C LEU A 202 -21.48 -8.04 17.70
N SER A 203 -22.73 -7.60 17.92
CA SER A 203 -23.55 -6.91 16.93
C SER A 203 -22.97 -5.53 16.57
N GLU A 204 -23.43 -4.94 15.46
CA GLU A 204 -23.14 -3.54 15.07
C GLU A 204 -23.23 -2.56 16.24
N ASN A 205 -24.36 -2.60 16.97
CA ASN A 205 -24.66 -1.68 18.08
C ASN A 205 -24.12 -2.16 19.44
N PHE A 206 -23.08 -3.00 19.49
CA PHE A 206 -22.62 -3.57 20.76
C PHE A 206 -22.20 -2.52 21.80
N ARG A 207 -21.72 -1.35 21.35
CA ARG A 207 -21.30 -0.25 22.24
C ARG A 207 -22.46 0.27 23.11
N GLU A 208 -23.69 0.21 22.62
CA GLU A 208 -24.90 0.60 23.39
C GLU A 208 -25.24 -0.39 24.50
N ASN A 209 -24.79 -1.64 24.37
CA ASN A 209 -24.99 -2.69 25.36
C ASN A 209 -23.91 -2.71 26.44
N LEU A 210 -22.78 -2.02 26.21
CA LEU A 210 -21.74 -1.84 27.23
C LEU A 210 -22.18 -0.85 28.31
N CYS A 211 -21.61 -0.99 29.51
CA CYS A 211 -21.93 -0.14 30.64
C CYS A 211 -21.61 1.34 30.35
N PRO A 212 -22.58 2.26 30.44
CA PRO A 212 -22.38 3.67 30.13
C PRO A 212 -21.92 4.52 31.33
N CYS A 213 -21.59 3.90 32.48
CA CYS A 213 -21.15 4.67 33.64
C CYS A 213 -19.77 5.31 33.42
N GLU A 214 -19.52 6.43 34.09
CA GLU A 214 -18.28 7.21 33.92
C GLU A 214 -17.02 6.39 34.21
N SER A 215 -17.05 5.51 35.22
CA SER A 215 -15.92 4.66 35.57
C SER A 215 -15.61 3.61 34.49
N CYS A 216 -16.61 2.99 33.89
CA CYS A 216 -16.40 1.99 32.83
C CYS A 216 -15.95 2.65 31.52
N ILE A 217 -16.51 3.82 31.18
CA ILE A 217 -16.07 4.59 30.03
C ILE A 217 -14.61 5.04 30.22
N SER A 218 -14.25 5.53 31.40
CA SER A 218 -12.88 5.96 31.70
C SER A 218 -11.88 4.82 31.60
N LEU A 219 -12.24 3.65 32.13
CA LEU A 219 -11.42 2.43 32.03
C LEU A 219 -11.22 2.02 30.57
N ARG A 220 -12.29 2.01 29.77
CA ARG A 220 -12.19 1.73 28.33
C ARG A 220 -11.36 2.79 27.59
N ASN A 221 -11.55 4.08 27.84
CA ASN A 221 -10.77 5.12 27.16
C ASN A 221 -9.25 5.00 27.41
N LEU A 222 -8.85 4.48 28.57
CA LEU A 222 -7.44 4.36 28.94
C LEU A 222 -6.71 3.24 28.18
N GLU A 223 -7.30 2.05 28.13
CA GLU A 223 -6.64 0.88 27.54
C GLU A 223 -7.27 0.46 26.22
N MET A 224 -8.59 0.65 26.09
CA MET A 224 -9.41 0.11 25.03
C MET A 224 -10.38 1.14 24.39
N PRO A 225 -9.89 2.27 23.83
CA PRO A 225 -10.72 3.34 23.28
C PRO A 225 -11.64 2.90 22.13
N MET A 226 -11.24 1.90 21.33
CA MET A 226 -12.08 1.34 20.26
C MET A 226 -13.36 0.64 20.74
N LEU A 227 -13.47 0.29 22.03
CA LEU A 227 -14.72 -0.18 22.63
C LEU A 227 -15.69 0.97 22.94
N VAL A 228 -15.24 2.21 22.89
CA VAL A 228 -16.05 3.42 23.17
C VAL A 228 -16.55 4.05 21.87
N ALA A 229 -15.69 4.15 20.86
CA ALA A 229 -16.03 4.69 19.56
C ALA A 229 -15.27 3.95 18.45
N GLU A 230 -15.75 4.07 17.23
CA GLU A 230 -15.01 3.59 16.07
C GLU A 230 -13.86 4.56 15.74
N GLU A 231 -12.72 3.98 15.33
CA GLU A 231 -11.53 4.74 15.00
C GLU A 231 -11.52 5.04 13.50
N PRO A 232 -11.26 6.29 13.09
CA PRO A 232 -11.14 6.62 11.67
C PRO A 232 -9.93 5.90 11.07
N ILE A 233 -10.14 5.27 9.91
CA ILE A 233 -9.07 4.68 9.11
C ILE A 233 -8.56 5.78 8.17
N TYR A 234 -7.26 6.02 8.19
CA TYR A 234 -6.60 6.86 7.20
C TYR A 234 -6.53 6.11 5.87
N GLU A 235 -7.22 6.66 4.88
CA GLU A 235 -7.10 6.26 3.48
C GLU A 235 -6.31 7.33 2.73
N PRO A 236 -5.31 6.95 1.90
CA PRO A 236 -4.63 7.93 1.05
C PRO A 236 -5.64 8.58 0.09
N PRO A 237 -5.36 9.79 -0.42
CA PRO A 237 -6.23 10.43 -1.40
C PRO A 237 -6.31 9.57 -2.66
N GLU A 238 -7.48 9.52 -3.30
CA GLU A 238 -7.63 8.91 -4.62
C GLU A 238 -6.73 9.64 -5.63
N ASP A 239 -6.13 8.90 -6.56
CA ASP A 239 -5.42 9.53 -7.67
C ASP A 239 -6.42 10.28 -8.55
N SER A 240 -6.28 11.60 -8.64
CA SER A 240 -7.16 12.45 -9.45
C SER A 240 -7.18 11.98 -10.90
N GLU A 241 -8.37 11.81 -11.48
CA GLU A 241 -8.49 11.49 -12.90
C GLU A 241 -7.86 12.55 -13.81
N ASP A 242 -7.71 13.77 -13.30
CA ASP A 242 -7.23 14.98 -13.98
C ASP A 242 -5.87 14.83 -14.69
N GLY A 243 -5.09 13.79 -14.38
CA GLY A 243 -3.85 13.47 -15.11
C GLY A 243 -4.09 12.90 -16.52
N ILE A 244 -5.26 12.31 -16.77
CA ILE A 244 -5.65 11.73 -18.06
C ILE A 244 -6.81 12.56 -18.57
N SER A 245 -6.52 13.73 -19.13
CA SER A 245 -7.55 14.56 -19.76
C SER A 245 -8.31 13.72 -20.80
N GLU A 246 -9.59 13.44 -20.55
CA GLU A 246 -10.53 12.90 -21.54
C GLU A 246 -10.59 13.86 -22.72
N MET A 247 -9.81 13.64 -23.78
CA MET A 247 -9.80 14.55 -24.92
C MET A 247 -10.03 13.84 -26.25
N ASN A 248 -10.86 14.54 -27.02
CA ASN A 248 -11.55 14.18 -28.24
C ASN A 248 -10.64 13.66 -29.35
N GLU A 249 -11.15 12.68 -30.10
CA GLU A 249 -10.53 12.08 -31.28
C GLU A 249 -10.36 13.10 -32.44
N ASP A 250 -9.34 13.97 -32.41
CA ASP A 250 -8.89 14.72 -33.59
C ASP A 250 -7.45 14.30 -34.02
N PRO A 251 -7.23 13.84 -35.27
CA PRO A 251 -5.94 13.38 -35.76
C PRO A 251 -4.81 14.44 -35.79
N SER A 252 -5.15 15.73 -35.74
CA SER A 252 -4.17 16.82 -35.81
C SER A 252 -3.22 16.91 -34.61
N GLU A 253 -3.52 16.21 -33.52
CA GLU A 253 -2.78 16.21 -32.24
C GLU A 253 -1.67 15.15 -32.14
N SER A 254 -1.23 14.54 -33.25
CA SER A 254 -0.18 13.51 -33.23
C SER A 254 1.13 13.98 -32.56
N GLY A 255 1.42 15.29 -32.64
CA GLY A 255 2.56 15.91 -31.95
C GLY A 255 2.31 16.16 -30.46
N GLU A 256 1.10 16.59 -30.08
CA GLU A 256 0.70 16.81 -28.69
C GLU A 256 0.63 15.49 -27.91
N MET A 257 0.18 14.40 -28.54
CA MET A 257 0.21 13.06 -27.94
C MET A 257 1.63 12.59 -27.59
N ILE A 258 2.61 12.83 -28.47
CA ILE A 258 4.02 12.53 -28.17
C ILE A 258 4.49 13.35 -26.97
N GLU A 259 4.21 14.66 -27.00
CA GLU A 259 4.66 15.57 -25.97
C GLU A 259 4.04 15.21 -24.61
N GLN A 260 2.75 14.81 -24.59
CA GLN A 260 2.06 14.33 -23.39
C GLN A 260 2.66 13.03 -22.85
N VAL A 261 2.91 12.00 -23.66
CA VAL A 261 3.49 10.74 -23.15
C VAL A 261 4.94 10.90 -22.74
N ILE A 262 5.72 11.67 -23.48
CA ILE A 262 7.06 12.04 -23.03
C ILE A 262 6.96 12.93 -21.78
N SER A 263 5.85 13.65 -21.57
CA SER A 263 5.60 14.41 -20.35
C SER A 263 5.14 13.56 -19.16
N SER A 264 4.33 12.51 -19.37
CA SER A 264 3.92 11.58 -18.30
C SER A 264 5.13 10.76 -17.85
N THR A 265 5.86 10.16 -18.80
CA THR A 265 7.17 9.55 -18.51
C THR A 265 8.18 10.55 -17.98
N MET A 266 8.11 11.84 -18.33
CA MET A 266 8.90 12.90 -17.67
C MET A 266 8.48 13.09 -16.23
N ASN A 267 7.19 13.03 -15.86
CA ASN A 267 6.78 13.10 -14.46
C ASN A 267 7.31 11.89 -13.67
N ASP A 268 7.30 10.69 -14.26
CA ASP A 268 7.88 9.50 -13.63
C ASP A 268 9.40 9.57 -13.51
N VAL A 269 10.07 10.02 -14.57
CA VAL A 269 11.52 10.21 -14.52
C VAL A 269 11.88 11.35 -13.57
N LEU A 270 11.13 12.45 -13.53
CA LEU A 270 11.33 13.52 -12.55
C LEU A 270 11.16 12.98 -11.12
N ARG A 271 10.18 12.11 -10.86
CA ARG A 271 10.03 11.40 -9.57
C ARG A 271 11.23 10.49 -9.25
N ILE A 272 11.90 9.93 -10.26
CA ILE A 272 13.17 9.20 -10.11
C ILE A 272 14.34 10.18 -9.86
N LEU A 273 14.40 11.30 -10.59
CA LEU A 273 15.45 12.31 -10.46
C LEU A 273 15.42 13.01 -9.10
N ASP A 274 14.22 13.16 -8.52
CA ASP A 274 14.03 13.67 -7.16
C ASP A 274 14.62 12.72 -6.08
N ARG A 275 15.07 11.52 -6.48
CA ARG A 275 15.79 10.57 -5.62
C ARG A 275 17.32 10.76 -5.66
N LEU A 276 17.85 11.63 -6.52
CA LEU A 276 19.28 11.86 -6.69
C LEU A 276 19.80 13.02 -5.79
N PRO A 277 21.07 12.99 -5.34
CA PRO A 277 21.70 14.13 -4.67
C PRO A 277 21.57 15.42 -5.50
N ARG A 278 21.30 16.57 -4.86
CA ARG A 278 20.89 17.82 -5.54
C ARG A 278 21.75 18.24 -6.75
N VAL A 279 23.07 18.10 -6.67
CA VAL A 279 23.98 18.44 -7.79
C VAL A 279 23.77 17.46 -8.95
N GLN A 280 23.69 16.16 -8.65
CA GLN A 280 23.43 15.11 -9.63
C GLN A 280 22.02 15.23 -10.20
N ALA A 281 21.01 15.55 -9.38
CA ALA A 281 19.66 15.83 -9.83
C ALA A 281 19.62 16.98 -10.84
N ASN A 282 20.30 18.11 -10.57
CA ASN A 282 20.38 19.23 -11.53
C ASN A 282 21.01 18.81 -12.86
N GLU A 283 22.17 18.16 -12.83
CA GLU A 283 22.84 17.67 -14.04
C GLU A 283 21.98 16.66 -14.80
N SER A 284 21.31 15.76 -14.09
CA SER A 284 20.41 14.77 -14.66
C SER A 284 19.14 15.41 -15.24
N VAL A 285 18.57 16.45 -14.63
CA VAL A 285 17.43 17.22 -15.17
C VAL A 285 17.82 17.88 -16.48
N TYR A 286 18.99 18.53 -16.56
CA TYR A 286 19.46 19.12 -17.82
C TYR A 286 19.71 18.05 -18.89
N ALA A 287 20.38 16.95 -18.53
CA ALA A 287 20.67 15.85 -19.45
C ALA A 287 19.39 15.18 -19.96
N TYR A 288 18.39 15.06 -19.09
CA TYR A 288 17.08 14.49 -19.39
C TYR A 288 16.24 15.43 -20.26
N ASN A 289 16.09 16.70 -19.90
CA ASN A 289 15.34 17.67 -20.71
C ASN A 289 15.88 17.77 -22.13
N ARG A 290 17.21 17.73 -22.27
CA ARG A 290 17.86 17.65 -23.58
C ARG A 290 17.51 16.36 -24.32
N LEU A 291 17.54 15.20 -23.65
CA LEU A 291 17.11 13.93 -24.24
C LEU A 291 15.64 13.93 -24.64
N LYS A 292 14.77 14.49 -23.82
CA LYS A 292 13.35 14.68 -24.11
C LYS A 292 13.17 15.48 -25.40
N SER A 293 13.75 16.67 -25.51
CA SER A 293 13.65 17.49 -26.73
C SER A 293 14.17 16.75 -27.97
N GLU A 294 15.36 16.14 -27.87
CA GLU A 294 15.96 15.40 -29.00
C GLU A 294 15.12 14.19 -29.43
N LEU A 295 14.53 13.47 -28.46
CA LEU A 295 13.68 12.31 -28.74
C LEU A 295 12.32 12.73 -29.31
N THR A 296 11.72 13.81 -28.80
CA THR A 296 10.50 14.41 -29.36
C THR A 296 10.72 14.81 -30.82
N ASP A 297 11.82 15.51 -31.12
CA ASP A 297 12.17 15.93 -32.48
C ASP A 297 12.36 14.72 -33.41
N PHE A 298 12.98 13.65 -32.90
CA PHE A 298 13.19 12.41 -33.66
C PHE A 298 11.90 11.65 -33.94
N LEU A 299 10.98 11.55 -32.98
CA LEU A 299 9.73 10.79 -33.10
C LEU A 299 8.61 11.56 -33.82
N THR A 300 8.64 12.89 -33.81
CA THR A 300 7.60 13.74 -34.42
C THR A 300 7.30 13.39 -35.89
N PRO A 301 8.30 13.17 -36.77
CA PRO A 301 8.05 12.75 -38.16
C PRO A 301 7.33 11.41 -38.25
N PHE A 302 7.68 10.43 -37.41
CA PHE A 302 7.05 9.11 -37.42
C PHE A 302 5.56 9.21 -37.09
N ALA A 303 5.18 10.01 -36.09
CA ALA A 303 3.78 10.20 -35.74
C ALA A 303 2.99 10.97 -36.80
N ARG A 304 3.57 12.03 -37.39
CA ARG A 304 2.92 12.80 -38.47
C ARG A 304 2.66 11.95 -39.72
N GLU A 305 3.59 11.06 -40.03
CA GLU A 305 3.51 10.17 -41.21
C GLU A 305 2.81 8.84 -40.89
N ASN A 306 2.36 8.65 -39.64
CA ASN A 306 1.82 7.39 -39.12
C ASN A 306 2.72 6.16 -39.42
N ARG A 307 4.03 6.38 -39.35
CA ARG A 307 5.05 5.36 -39.56
C ARG A 307 5.31 4.58 -38.28
N VAL A 308 5.63 3.32 -38.46
CA VAL A 308 6.05 2.42 -37.40
C VAL A 308 7.48 2.75 -37.00
N VAL A 309 7.76 2.79 -35.70
CA VAL A 309 9.10 3.01 -35.16
C VAL A 309 9.71 1.63 -34.87
N THR A 310 10.81 1.32 -35.54
CA THR A 310 11.49 0.02 -35.38
C THR A 310 12.55 0.07 -34.28
N LYS A 311 13.00 -1.11 -33.82
CA LYS A 311 14.13 -1.22 -32.88
C LYS A 311 15.40 -0.60 -33.47
N GLU A 312 15.60 -0.75 -34.77
CA GLU A 312 16.71 -0.20 -35.54
C GLU A 312 16.67 1.34 -35.53
N ASP A 313 15.50 1.96 -35.70
CA ASP A 313 15.33 3.42 -35.63
C ASP A 313 15.81 3.99 -34.29
N ILE A 314 15.33 3.40 -33.18
CA ILE A 314 15.71 3.80 -31.82
C ILE A 314 17.20 3.54 -31.57
N SER A 315 17.71 2.39 -32.00
CA SER A 315 19.13 2.05 -31.86
C SER A 315 20.01 3.06 -32.60
N ASN A 316 19.63 3.45 -33.81
CA ASN A 316 20.34 4.42 -34.62
C ASN A 316 20.34 5.81 -33.96
N PHE A 317 19.21 6.26 -33.41
CA PHE A 317 19.12 7.51 -32.66
C PHE A 317 20.14 7.57 -31.50
N PHE A 318 20.18 6.53 -30.66
CA PHE A 318 21.11 6.50 -29.52
C PHE A 318 22.58 6.32 -29.96
N LEU A 319 22.85 5.60 -31.05
CA LEU A 319 24.18 5.48 -31.62
C LEU A 319 24.69 6.81 -32.17
N GLU A 320 23.84 7.57 -32.87
CA GLU A 320 24.19 8.88 -33.43
C GLU A 320 24.45 9.91 -32.33
N ARG A 321 23.62 9.94 -31.29
CA ARG A 321 23.85 10.76 -30.08
C ARG A 321 25.17 10.40 -29.38
N SER A 322 25.50 9.11 -29.29
CA SER A 322 26.76 8.64 -28.69
C SER A 322 28.00 9.02 -29.51
N ARG A 323 27.89 9.16 -30.84
CA ARG A 323 28.97 9.68 -31.69
C ARG A 323 29.17 11.17 -31.49
N ILE A 324 28.07 11.93 -31.40
CA ILE A 324 28.12 13.38 -31.15
C ILE A 324 28.77 13.68 -29.79
N SER A 325 28.43 12.91 -28.74
CA SER A 325 29.02 13.12 -27.41
C SER A 325 30.51 12.79 -27.34
N LYS A 326 30.99 11.80 -28.12
CA LYS A 326 32.42 11.47 -28.21
C LYS A 326 33.23 12.53 -28.96
N ASN A 327 32.65 13.25 -29.90
CA ASN A 327 33.34 14.33 -30.63
C ASN A 327 33.42 15.66 -29.84
N LEU A 328 32.73 15.75 -28.70
CA LEU A 328 32.70 16.92 -27.82
C LEU A 328 33.62 16.79 -26.58
N ARG A 329 34.26 15.64 -26.38
CA ARG A 329 35.27 15.42 -25.32
C ARG A 329 36.68 15.42 -25.91
#